data_AF-A0A251ZYD2-F1
#
_entry.id   AF-A0A251ZYD2-F1
#
_cell.length_a   1.000
_cell.length_b   1.000
_cell.length_c   1.000
_cell.angle_alpha   90.00
_cell.angle_beta   90.00
_cell.angle_gamma   90.00
#
_symmetry.space_group_name_H-M   'P 1'
#
loop_
_entity.id
_entity.type
_entity.pdbx_description
1 polymer ?
#
loop_
_entity_poly.entity_id
_entity_poly.type
_entity_poly.pdbx_seq_one_letter_code
_entity_poly.pdbx_strand_id
1 'polypeptide(L)'
;MSSIFYPTEDDLLLYRDMTRALGAPPNAHMCRFLGAVGQHLVFIGDSGTQEWSRVQQIAACRWPHLPTSGSVATDGTILDSLPERIVYQMLCTLKRRNMHVDVHEPIGLTQGRFRADLTLRKGNFCRYIEVAGCCGSDRITRNEDERKWLARLDQRLSFYRALDVTPVVVWLDMFARPAELKDLCIDLVDDVALRGA
;
A
#
# COMPACT_ATOMS: atom_id res chain seq x y z
N MET A 1 36.18 -0.31 7.53
CA MET A 1 35.21 0.62 6.91
C MET A 1 34.03 -0.20 6.44
N SER A 2 32.89 -0.17 7.15
CA SER A 2 31.65 -0.75 6.65
C SER A 2 31.23 0.05 5.40
N SER A 3 30.85 -0.63 4.33
CA SER A 3 30.40 0.04 3.10
C SER A 3 29.18 0.92 3.42
N ILE A 4 29.12 2.09 2.79
CA ILE A 4 28.03 3.09 2.93
C ILE A 4 26.65 2.58 2.50
N PHE A 5 26.56 1.35 1.97
CA PHE A 5 25.35 0.70 1.48
C PHE A 5 24.94 -0.53 2.31
N TYR A 6 25.42 -0.66 3.55
CA TYR A 6 25.01 -1.73 4.47
C TYR A 6 23.97 -1.22 5.45
N PRO A 7 22.88 -1.98 5.72
CA PRO A 7 21.94 -1.60 6.75
C PRO A 7 22.62 -1.62 8.13
N THR A 8 22.36 -0.58 8.91
CA THR A 8 22.72 -0.52 10.32
C THR A 8 21.78 -1.39 11.15
N GLU A 9 22.07 -1.52 12.44
CA GLU A 9 21.16 -2.19 13.37
C GLU A 9 19.82 -1.44 13.48
N ASP A 10 19.85 -0.11 13.55
CA ASP A 10 18.66 0.73 13.62
C ASP A 10 17.78 0.58 12.36
N ASP A 11 18.38 0.48 11.17
CA ASP A 11 17.66 0.23 9.93
C ASP A 11 16.90 -1.11 9.96
N LEU A 12 17.55 -2.16 10.49
CA LEU A 12 16.94 -3.49 10.58
C LEU A 12 15.82 -3.53 11.63
N LEU A 13 15.99 -2.83 12.75
CA LEU A 13 14.94 -2.70 13.77
C LEU A 13 13.74 -1.93 13.22
N LEU A 14 13.98 -0.80 12.55
CA LEU A 14 12.94 -0.01 11.89
C LEU A 14 12.21 -0.84 10.82
N TYR A 15 12.96 -1.55 9.98
CA TYR A 15 12.40 -2.43 8.96
C TYR A 15 11.50 -3.51 9.57
N ARG A 16 11.95 -4.17 10.66
CA ARG A 16 11.17 -5.18 11.39
C ARG A 16 9.88 -4.60 11.96
N ASP A 17 9.96 -3.45 12.61
CA ASP A 17 8.82 -2.87 13.32
C ASP A 17 7.77 -2.38 12.32
N MET A 18 8.19 -1.77 11.21
CA MET A 18 7.32 -1.45 10.08
C MET A 18 6.71 -2.70 9.45
N THR A 19 7.51 -3.76 9.25
CA THR A 19 7.01 -5.03 8.69
C THR A 19 5.90 -5.63 9.53
N ARG A 20 6.04 -5.60 10.86
CA ARG A 20 5.02 -6.09 11.80
C ARG A 20 3.76 -5.21 11.76
N ALA A 21 3.94 -3.90 11.77
CA ALA A 21 2.84 -2.96 11.82
C ALA A 21 2.00 -2.97 10.51
N LEU A 22 2.65 -3.12 9.36
CA LEU A 22 2.00 -3.16 8.05
C LEU A 22 1.49 -4.57 7.67
N GLY A 23 1.98 -5.63 8.32
CA GLY A 23 1.67 -7.01 7.93
C GLY A 23 2.31 -7.47 6.62
N ALA A 24 3.22 -6.66 6.07
CA ALA A 24 4.12 -6.99 4.96
C ALA A 24 5.39 -6.12 5.06
N PRO A 25 6.53 -6.56 4.51
CA PRO A 25 7.75 -5.78 4.59
C PRO A 25 7.68 -4.52 3.73
N PRO A 26 8.02 -3.31 4.25
CA PRO A 26 7.97 -2.08 3.47
C PRO A 26 8.99 -2.10 2.33
N ASN A 27 8.82 -1.22 1.33
CA ASN A 27 9.85 -0.93 0.33
C ASN A 27 10.51 0.44 0.60
N ALA A 28 11.62 0.73 -0.07
CA ALA A 28 12.34 1.98 0.11
C ALA A 28 11.50 3.24 -0.21
N HIS A 29 10.55 3.14 -1.15
CA HIS A 29 9.64 4.26 -1.49
C HIS A 29 8.75 4.65 -0.30
N MET A 30 8.30 3.70 0.51
CA MET A 30 7.54 3.98 1.73
C MET A 30 8.41 4.64 2.81
N CYS A 31 9.66 4.16 2.95
CA CYS A 31 10.58 4.65 3.97
C CYS A 31 10.91 6.16 3.82
N ARG A 32 10.72 6.74 2.64
CA ARG A 32 10.96 8.18 2.39
C ARG A 32 10.11 9.09 3.27
N PHE A 33 8.96 8.61 3.72
CA PHE A 33 8.03 9.39 4.54
C PHE A 33 8.27 9.25 6.04
N LEU A 34 9.26 8.44 6.45
CA LEU A 34 9.67 8.33 7.85
C LEU A 34 10.62 9.47 8.26
N GLY A 35 11.00 10.36 7.33
CA GLY A 35 11.93 11.46 7.60
C GLY A 35 13.36 10.95 7.86
N ALA A 36 14.07 11.59 8.79
CA ALA A 36 15.47 11.31 9.07
C ALA A 36 15.72 9.84 9.46
N VAL A 37 14.80 9.21 10.19
CA VAL A 37 14.97 7.82 10.65
C VAL A 37 14.88 6.81 9.51
N GLY A 38 14.22 7.14 8.39
CA GLY A 38 14.15 6.28 7.21
C GLY A 38 15.17 6.60 6.12
N GLN A 39 15.93 7.69 6.28
CA GLN A 39 16.77 8.25 5.20
C GLN A 39 17.81 7.25 4.69
N HIS A 40 18.42 6.47 5.57
CA HIS A 40 19.43 5.51 5.17
C HIS A 40 18.83 4.33 4.38
N LEU A 41 17.65 3.84 4.77
CA LEU A 41 16.90 2.85 3.99
C LEU A 41 16.50 3.36 2.60
N VAL A 42 16.14 4.65 2.47
CA VAL A 42 15.89 5.26 1.16
C VAL A 42 17.15 5.25 0.32
N PHE A 43 18.28 5.67 0.88
CA PHE A 43 19.57 5.69 0.19
C PHE A 43 20.00 4.29 -0.27
N ILE A 44 19.87 3.28 0.59
CA ILE A 44 20.12 1.87 0.24
C ILE A 44 19.22 1.46 -0.93
N GLY A 45 17.92 1.77 -0.88
CA GLY A 45 16.99 1.42 -1.96
C GLY A 45 17.27 2.13 -3.28
N ASP A 46 17.64 3.41 -3.23
CA ASP A 46 17.96 4.21 -4.41
C ASP A 46 19.35 3.84 -4.99
N SER A 47 20.23 3.20 -4.21
CA SER A 47 21.56 2.74 -4.67
C SER A 47 21.52 1.53 -5.60
N GLY A 48 20.45 0.74 -5.56
CA GLY A 48 20.30 -0.45 -6.38
C GLY A 48 19.40 -1.52 -5.74
N THR A 49 18.92 -2.43 -6.58
CA THR A 49 18.06 -3.53 -6.12
C THR A 49 18.80 -4.59 -5.31
N GLN A 50 20.11 -4.76 -5.52
CA GLN A 50 20.92 -5.76 -4.81
C GLN A 50 21.13 -5.38 -3.33
N GLU A 51 21.33 -4.09 -3.07
CA GLU A 51 21.53 -3.50 -1.76
C GLU A 51 20.24 -3.59 -0.94
N TRP A 52 19.10 -3.28 -1.55
CA TRP A 52 17.80 -3.51 -0.92
C TRP A 52 17.54 -4.99 -0.64
N SER A 53 17.84 -5.87 -1.61
CA SER A 53 17.71 -7.33 -1.43
C SER A 53 18.53 -7.84 -0.25
N ARG A 54 19.69 -7.22 0.03
CA ARG A 54 20.51 -7.55 1.20
C ARG A 54 19.82 -7.20 2.52
N VAL A 55 19.11 -6.07 2.60
CA VAL A 55 18.29 -5.73 3.79
C VAL A 55 17.26 -6.83 4.04
N GLN A 56 16.56 -7.26 2.98
CA GLN A 56 15.54 -8.30 3.07
C GLN A 56 16.14 -9.66 3.50
N GLN A 57 17.29 -10.04 2.93
CA GLN A 57 17.98 -11.29 3.29
C GLN A 57 18.42 -11.29 4.76
N ILE A 58 19.05 -10.21 5.24
CA ILE A 58 19.48 -10.11 6.63
C ILE A 58 18.27 -10.16 7.57
N ALA A 59 17.20 -9.44 7.24
CA ALA A 59 15.96 -9.46 8.02
C ALA A 59 15.34 -10.86 8.06
N ALA A 60 15.27 -11.56 6.93
CA ALA A 60 14.73 -12.93 6.85
C ALA A 60 15.55 -13.94 7.68
N CYS A 61 16.88 -13.82 7.70
CA CYS A 61 17.73 -14.65 8.55
C CYS A 61 17.53 -14.36 10.05
N ARG A 62 17.37 -13.09 10.43
CA ARG A 62 17.22 -12.69 11.84
C ARG A 62 15.82 -12.93 12.39
N TRP A 63 14.79 -12.73 11.58
CA TRP A 63 13.39 -12.82 11.97
C TRP A 63 12.58 -13.62 10.94
N PRO A 64 12.73 -14.96 10.92
CA PRO A 64 12.12 -15.83 9.90
C PRO A 64 10.59 -15.87 9.96
N HIS A 65 9.99 -15.40 11.05
CA HIS A 65 8.54 -15.32 11.23
C HIS A 65 7.91 -14.02 10.72
N LEU A 66 8.71 -13.08 10.19
CA LEU A 66 8.15 -11.88 9.57
C LEU A 66 7.35 -12.24 8.31
N PRO A 67 6.26 -11.48 8.02
CA PRO A 67 5.54 -11.57 6.75
C PRO A 67 6.47 -11.57 5.52
N THR A 68 6.06 -12.31 4.49
CA THR A 68 6.78 -12.40 3.21
C THR A 68 6.67 -11.11 2.40
N SER A 69 7.68 -10.81 1.58
CA SER A 69 7.65 -9.70 0.62
C SER A 69 6.82 -10.03 -0.63
N GLY A 70 6.66 -9.06 -1.53
CA GLY A 70 5.97 -9.23 -2.82
C GLY A 70 4.50 -8.81 -2.81
N SER A 71 3.82 -8.98 -3.94
CA SER A 71 2.43 -8.55 -4.14
C SER A 71 1.38 -9.64 -3.91
N VAL A 72 1.78 -10.83 -3.45
CA VAL A 72 0.86 -11.94 -3.15
C VAL A 72 0.44 -11.89 -1.69
N ALA A 73 -0.86 -11.76 -1.43
CA ALA A 73 -1.43 -11.77 -0.09
C ALA A 73 -1.38 -13.16 0.57
N THR A 74 -1.61 -13.22 1.88
CA THR A 74 -1.59 -14.47 2.66
C THR A 74 -2.60 -15.52 2.23
N ASP A 75 -3.69 -15.12 1.58
CA ASP A 75 -4.73 -16.00 1.05
C ASP A 75 -4.47 -16.42 -0.41
N GLY A 76 -3.33 -16.01 -0.99
CA GLY A 76 -2.94 -16.31 -2.36
C GLY A 76 -3.40 -15.29 -3.40
N THR A 77 -4.15 -14.25 -3.01
CA THR A 77 -4.57 -13.18 -3.92
C THR A 77 -3.37 -12.42 -4.46
N ILE A 78 -3.30 -12.22 -5.79
CA ILE A 78 -2.22 -11.49 -6.46
C ILE A 78 -2.67 -10.06 -6.71
N LEU A 79 -1.91 -9.08 -6.22
CA LEU A 79 -2.14 -7.65 -6.40
C LEU A 79 -1.13 -7.05 -7.38
N ASP A 80 -1.41 -5.86 -7.91
CA ASP A 80 -0.51 -5.18 -8.85
C ASP A 80 0.71 -4.58 -8.13
N SER A 81 0.61 -4.34 -6.82
CA SER A 81 1.70 -3.75 -6.05
C SER A 81 1.74 -4.16 -4.57
N LEU A 82 2.89 -3.96 -3.93
CA LEU A 82 3.06 -4.14 -2.48
C LEU A 82 2.16 -3.19 -1.64
N PRO A 83 2.08 -1.87 -1.93
CA PRO A 83 1.12 -0.99 -1.24
C PRO A 83 -0.32 -1.52 -1.29
N GLU A 84 -0.75 -2.01 -2.44
CA GLU A 84 -2.09 -2.56 -2.64
C GLU A 84 -2.31 -3.83 -1.82
N ARG A 85 -1.34 -4.76 -1.83
CA ARG A 85 -1.37 -5.95 -0.97
C ARG A 85 -1.56 -5.59 0.51
N ILE A 86 -0.84 -4.59 1.01
CA ILE A 86 -0.92 -4.18 2.42
C ILE A 86 -2.34 -3.71 2.75
N VAL A 87 -2.92 -2.82 1.93
CA VAL A 87 -4.29 -2.31 2.14
C VAL A 87 -5.30 -3.45 2.02
N TYR A 88 -5.17 -4.32 1.02
CA TYR A 88 -6.01 -5.50 0.85
C TYR A 88 -6.02 -6.40 2.10
N GLN A 89 -4.85 -6.75 2.61
CA GLN A 89 -4.74 -7.61 3.81
C GLN A 89 -5.34 -6.95 5.06
N MET A 90 -5.15 -5.63 5.23
CA MET A 90 -5.76 -4.89 6.34
C MET A 90 -7.29 -4.96 6.25
N LEU A 91 -7.87 -4.68 5.08
CA LEU A 91 -9.32 -4.78 4.87
C LEU A 91 -9.83 -6.21 5.06
N CYS A 92 -9.14 -7.22 4.53
CA CYS A 92 -9.51 -8.63 4.69
C CYS A 92 -9.49 -9.10 6.15
N THR A 93 -8.58 -8.57 6.95
CA THR A 93 -8.50 -8.85 8.40
C THR A 93 -9.63 -8.17 9.17
N LEU A 94 -10.04 -6.97 8.75
CA LEU A 94 -11.01 -6.13 9.47
C LEU A 94 -12.48 -6.36 9.04
N LYS A 95 -12.72 -6.87 7.82
CA LYS A 95 -14.07 -6.97 7.25
C LYS A 95 -15.01 -7.81 8.12
N ARG A 96 -16.26 -7.36 8.22
CA ARG A 96 -17.33 -8.04 8.97
C ARG A 96 -18.00 -9.12 8.10
N ARG A 97 -18.88 -9.91 8.71
CA ARG A 97 -19.65 -10.95 7.99
C ARG A 97 -20.42 -10.35 6.80
N ASN A 98 -20.44 -11.09 5.69
CA ASN A 98 -21.10 -10.71 4.42
C ASN A 98 -20.51 -9.45 3.73
N MET A 99 -19.31 -9.03 4.13
CA MET A 99 -18.53 -8.03 3.40
C MET A 99 -17.52 -8.70 2.48
N HIS A 100 -17.25 -8.07 1.35
CA HIS A 100 -16.28 -8.53 0.35
C HIS A 100 -15.27 -7.43 0.04
N VAL A 101 -14.02 -7.82 -0.16
CA VAL A 101 -12.95 -6.98 -0.70
C VAL A 101 -12.61 -7.57 -2.06
N ASP A 102 -13.07 -6.92 -3.11
CA ASP A 102 -12.78 -7.34 -4.48
C ASP A 102 -11.59 -6.54 -5.02
N VAL A 103 -10.83 -7.18 -5.91
CA VAL A 103 -9.61 -6.63 -6.51
C VAL A 103 -9.88 -6.35 -7.97
N HIS A 104 -9.49 -5.17 -8.45
CA HIS A 104 -9.56 -4.80 -9.87
C HIS A 104 -10.97 -4.89 -10.46
N GLU A 105 -12.01 -4.62 -9.67
CA GLU A 105 -13.39 -4.56 -10.17
C GLU A 105 -13.61 -3.33 -11.07
N PRO A 106 -14.45 -3.44 -12.12
CA PRO A 106 -14.82 -2.29 -12.93
C PRO A 106 -15.47 -1.19 -12.08
N ILE A 107 -15.13 0.05 -12.41
CA ILE A 107 -15.79 1.21 -11.80
C ILE A 107 -17.15 1.39 -12.48
N GLY A 108 -18.25 1.29 -11.70
CA GLY A 108 -19.62 1.35 -12.20
C GLY A 108 -20.18 0.01 -12.72
N LEU A 109 -21.45 0.03 -13.16
CA LEU A 109 -22.23 -1.18 -13.47
C LEU A 109 -22.02 -1.77 -14.88
N THR A 110 -21.28 -1.10 -15.77
CA THR A 110 -21.11 -1.52 -17.17
C THR A 110 -19.63 -1.54 -17.54
N GLN A 111 -19.05 -2.75 -17.68
CA GLN A 111 -17.75 -3.06 -18.29
C GLN A 111 -16.81 -1.84 -18.42
N GLY A 112 -16.47 -1.24 -17.29
CA GLY A 112 -15.79 0.04 -17.24
C GLY A 112 -14.40 -0.06 -17.86
N ARG A 113 -13.99 0.99 -18.60
CA ARG A 113 -12.62 1.12 -19.13
C ARG A 113 -11.57 1.17 -18.01
N PHE A 114 -11.99 1.55 -16.81
CA PHE A 114 -11.15 1.63 -15.63
C PHE A 114 -11.64 0.67 -14.54
N ARG A 115 -10.68 0.13 -13.81
CA ARG A 115 -10.86 -0.74 -12.66
C ARG A 115 -10.33 -0.04 -11.42
N ALA A 116 -11.07 -0.17 -10.32
CA ALA A 116 -10.60 0.28 -9.03
C ALA A 116 -9.48 -0.65 -8.55
N ASP A 117 -8.49 -0.14 -7.83
CA ASP A 117 -7.48 -1.03 -7.26
C ASP A 117 -8.17 -2.02 -6.30
N LEU A 118 -8.98 -1.52 -5.37
CA LEU A 118 -9.80 -2.32 -4.46
C LEU A 118 -11.24 -1.80 -4.38
N THR A 119 -12.19 -2.72 -4.16
CA THR A 119 -13.60 -2.38 -3.88
C THR A 119 -14.06 -3.09 -2.60
N LEU A 120 -14.49 -2.32 -1.60
CA LEU A 120 -15.07 -2.86 -0.37
C LEU A 120 -16.60 -2.77 -0.46
N ARG A 121 -17.31 -3.89 -0.36
CA ARG A 121 -18.78 -3.92 -0.54
C ARG A 121 -19.53 -4.75 0.49
N LYS A 122 -20.80 -4.38 0.69
CA LYS A 122 -21.80 -5.12 1.46
C LYS A 122 -23.19 -4.82 0.90
N GLY A 123 -23.96 -5.85 0.58
CA GLY A 123 -25.25 -5.67 -0.10
C GLY A 123 -25.08 -4.89 -1.40
N ASN A 124 -25.87 -3.82 -1.57
CA ASN A 124 -25.81 -2.95 -2.75
C ASN A 124 -24.90 -1.72 -2.57
N PHE A 125 -24.22 -1.59 -1.42
CA PHE A 125 -23.34 -0.47 -1.14
C PHE A 125 -21.87 -0.87 -1.31
N CYS A 126 -21.07 0.02 -1.88
CA CYS A 126 -19.63 -0.18 -2.03
C CYS A 126 -18.84 1.13 -1.87
N ARG A 127 -17.55 0.96 -1.53
CA ARG A 127 -16.53 2.00 -1.57
C ARG A 127 -15.41 1.55 -2.48
N TYR A 128 -15.05 2.42 -3.41
CA TYR A 128 -13.89 2.25 -4.26
C TYR A 128 -12.65 2.85 -3.58
N ILE A 129 -11.53 2.14 -3.67
CA ILE A 129 -10.28 2.49 -3.02
C ILE A 129 -9.16 2.45 -4.07
N GLU A 130 -8.39 3.52 -4.12
CA GLU A 130 -7.25 3.71 -5.02
C GLU A 130 -5.97 3.77 -4.19
N VAL A 131 -4.99 2.93 -4.49
CA VAL A 131 -3.72 2.89 -3.75
C VAL A 131 -2.64 3.53 -4.59
N ALA A 132 -2.29 4.77 -4.25
CA ALA A 132 -1.35 5.58 -5.01
C ALA A 132 0.10 5.16 -4.71
N GLY A 133 0.59 4.07 -5.33
CA GLY A 133 1.94 3.55 -5.15
C GLY A 133 3.10 4.40 -5.74
N CYS A 134 2.81 5.61 -6.25
CA CYS A 134 3.78 6.45 -6.95
C CYS A 134 4.26 7.67 -6.15
N CYS A 135 3.45 8.19 -5.24
CA CYS A 135 3.78 9.39 -4.47
C CYS A 135 2.95 9.51 -3.19
N GLY A 136 3.28 10.51 -2.38
CA GLY A 136 2.50 10.87 -1.20
C GLY A 136 1.36 11.82 -1.58
N SER A 137 0.59 12.23 -0.58
CA SER A 137 -0.51 13.18 -0.76
C SER A 137 -0.07 14.56 -1.26
N ASP A 138 1.22 14.89 -1.14
CA ASP A 138 1.86 16.07 -1.74
C ASP A 138 1.96 15.99 -3.28
N ARG A 139 1.76 14.80 -3.85
CA ARG A 139 1.83 14.48 -5.27
C ARG A 139 3.20 14.76 -5.89
N ILE A 140 4.26 14.74 -5.09
CA ILE A 140 5.63 14.94 -5.57
C ILE A 140 6.21 13.60 -6.07
N THR A 141 6.65 13.59 -7.34
CA THR A 141 7.25 12.44 -8.03
C THR A 141 8.75 12.65 -8.25
N ARG A 142 9.56 11.60 -8.09
CA ARG A 142 11.03 11.66 -8.17
C ARG A 142 11.60 11.28 -9.54
N ASN A 143 10.84 10.56 -10.35
CA ASN A 143 11.27 10.05 -11.65
C ASN A 143 10.12 10.03 -12.66
N GLU A 144 10.44 9.67 -13.89
CA GLU A 144 9.47 9.66 -15.01
C GLU A 144 8.37 8.61 -14.82
N ASP A 145 8.69 7.46 -14.21
CA ASP A 145 7.73 6.39 -13.98
C ASP A 145 6.71 6.77 -12.90
N GLU A 146 7.16 7.32 -11.77
CA GLU A 146 6.26 7.88 -10.73
C GLU A 146 5.33 8.94 -11.33
N ARG A 147 5.84 9.79 -12.25
CA ARG A 147 5.02 10.79 -12.97
C ARG A 147 3.99 10.15 -13.90
N LYS A 148 4.37 9.12 -14.66
CA LYS A 148 3.44 8.38 -15.53
C LYS A 148 2.34 7.70 -14.73
N TRP A 149 2.68 7.10 -13.59
CA TRP A 149 1.72 6.45 -12.69
C TRP A 149 0.76 7.46 -12.05
N LEU A 150 1.25 8.62 -11.60
CA LEU A 150 0.39 9.69 -11.10
C LEU A 150 -0.59 10.19 -12.18
N ALA A 151 -0.14 10.35 -13.42
CA ALA A 151 -1.01 10.74 -14.53
C ALA A 151 -2.10 9.69 -14.81
N ARG A 152 -1.80 8.39 -14.67
CA ARG A 152 -2.82 7.31 -14.79
C ARG A 152 -3.84 7.36 -13.65
N LEU A 153 -3.37 7.62 -12.41
CA LEU A 153 -4.27 7.83 -11.28
C LEU A 153 -5.21 9.02 -11.54
N ASP A 154 -4.69 10.14 -12.04
CA ASP A 154 -5.53 11.32 -12.34
C ASP A 154 -6.58 11.06 -13.42
N GLN A 155 -6.28 10.21 -14.41
CA GLN A 155 -7.26 9.75 -15.39
C GLN A 155 -8.38 8.95 -14.72
N ARG A 156 -8.04 8.02 -13.81
CA ARG A 156 -9.04 7.28 -13.03
C ARG A 156 -9.87 8.19 -12.12
N LEU A 157 -9.23 9.12 -11.40
CA LEU A 157 -9.93 10.10 -10.55
C LEU A 157 -10.86 11.02 -11.35
N SER A 158 -10.51 11.34 -12.59
CA SER A 158 -11.40 12.08 -13.50
C SER A 158 -12.59 11.24 -13.94
N PHE A 159 -12.39 9.94 -14.17
CA PHE A 159 -13.46 9.01 -14.49
C PHE A 159 -14.46 8.85 -13.33
N TYR A 160 -13.98 8.68 -12.09
CA TYR A 160 -14.85 8.66 -10.90
C TYR A 160 -15.69 9.93 -10.77
N ARG A 161 -15.07 11.11 -10.94
CA ARG A 161 -15.77 12.40 -10.90
C ARG A 161 -16.88 12.51 -11.95
N ALA A 162 -16.67 11.97 -13.15
CA ALA A 162 -17.69 11.95 -14.19
C ALA A 162 -18.92 11.07 -13.84
N LEU A 163 -18.75 10.14 -12.89
CA LEU A 163 -19.80 9.27 -12.38
C LEU A 163 -20.41 9.76 -11.05
N ASP A 164 -20.02 10.95 -10.58
CA ASP A 164 -20.36 11.47 -9.25
C ASP A 164 -19.98 10.51 -8.10
N VAL A 165 -18.87 9.78 -8.30
CA VAL A 165 -18.29 8.88 -7.30
C VAL A 165 -17.03 9.50 -6.73
N THR A 166 -16.87 9.47 -5.41
CA THR A 166 -15.63 9.86 -4.74
C THR A 166 -14.95 8.61 -4.19
N PRO A 167 -13.81 8.17 -4.77
CA PRO A 167 -13.03 7.07 -4.21
C PRO A 167 -12.23 7.53 -2.99
N VAL A 168 -11.84 6.59 -2.14
CA VAL A 168 -10.83 6.85 -1.11
C VAL A 168 -9.44 6.59 -1.71
N VAL A 169 -8.55 7.57 -1.61
CA VAL A 169 -7.17 7.42 -2.10
C VAL A 169 -6.23 7.20 -0.93
N VAL A 170 -5.54 6.06 -0.93
CA VAL A 170 -4.49 5.72 0.04
C VAL A 170 -3.13 6.11 -0.56
N TRP A 171 -2.53 7.14 0.00
CA TRP A 171 -1.24 7.69 -0.46
C TRP A 171 -0.04 7.01 0.21
N LEU A 172 1.13 7.01 -0.44
CA LEU A 172 2.31 6.33 0.11
C LEU A 172 2.75 6.85 1.49
N ASP A 173 2.53 8.13 1.81
CA ASP A 173 2.89 8.72 3.10
C ASP A 173 2.04 8.18 4.26
N MET A 174 0.87 7.61 3.99
CA MET A 174 0.05 6.94 4.99
C MET A 174 0.70 5.63 5.48
N PHE A 175 1.51 4.97 4.65
CA PHE A 175 2.22 3.74 5.03
C PHE A 175 3.33 3.99 6.05
N ALA A 176 3.84 5.22 6.14
CA ALA A 176 4.76 5.63 7.21
C ALA A 176 4.06 5.83 8.56
N ARG A 177 2.72 5.79 8.59
CA ARG A 177 1.88 5.92 9.77
C ARG A 177 0.92 4.73 9.88
N PRO A 178 1.42 3.50 10.16
CA PRO A 178 0.61 2.28 10.07
C PRO A 178 -0.64 2.27 10.95
N ALA A 179 -0.60 2.94 12.10
CA ALA A 179 -1.76 3.07 12.98
C ALA A 179 -2.88 3.88 12.32
N GLU A 180 -2.56 5.04 11.76
CA GLU A 180 -3.53 5.90 11.05
C GLU A 180 -4.07 5.22 9.78
N LEU A 181 -3.22 4.49 9.05
CA LEU A 181 -3.67 3.70 7.90
C LEU A 181 -4.66 2.60 8.32
N LYS A 182 -4.40 1.95 9.47
CA LYS A 182 -5.32 0.95 10.03
C LYS A 182 -6.64 1.60 10.46
N ASP A 183 -6.61 2.76 11.09
CA ASP A 183 -7.80 3.50 11.49
C ASP A 183 -8.65 3.88 10.27
N LEU A 184 -8.02 4.35 9.18
CA LEU A 184 -8.70 4.58 7.90
C LEU A 184 -9.40 3.31 7.37
N CYS A 185 -8.75 2.16 7.47
CA CYS A 185 -9.34 0.88 7.05
C CYS A 185 -10.52 0.47 7.95
N ILE A 186 -10.46 0.76 9.25
CA ILE A 186 -11.57 0.53 10.19
C ILE A 186 -12.76 1.41 9.81
N ASP A 187 -12.54 2.71 9.60
CA ASP A 187 -13.59 3.67 9.23
C ASP A 187 -14.28 3.27 7.92
N LEU A 188 -13.50 2.81 6.92
CA LEU A 188 -14.03 2.26 5.67
C LEU A 188 -14.93 1.04 5.88
N VAL A 189 -14.47 0.09 6.71
CA VAL A 189 -15.25 -1.10 7.05
C VAL A 189 -16.55 -0.74 7.74
N ASP A 190 -16.51 0.21 8.67
CA ASP A 190 -17.66 0.64 9.46
C ASP A 190 -18.68 1.38 8.59
N ASP A 191 -18.26 2.30 7.72
CA ASP A 191 -19.14 3.00 6.77
C ASP A 191 -19.86 2.01 5.84
N VAL A 192 -19.14 1.06 5.24
CA VAL A 192 -19.72 0.05 4.36
C VAL A 192 -20.63 -0.90 5.14
N ALA A 193 -20.26 -1.28 6.37
CA ALA A 193 -21.08 -2.14 7.20
C ALA A 193 -22.42 -1.50 7.58
N LEU A 194 -22.42 -0.19 7.88
CA LEU A 194 -23.62 0.58 8.25
C LEU A 194 -24.53 0.83 7.05
N ARG A 195 -23.97 1.26 5.91
CA ARG A 195 -24.77 1.63 4.72
C ARG A 195 -25.23 0.44 3.88
N GLY A 196 -24.52 -0.68 3.97
CA GLY A 196 -24.88 -1.94 3.30
C GLY A 196 -25.70 -2.89 4.18
N ALA A 197 -26.21 -2.43 5.33
CA ALA A 197 -27.11 -3.21 6.19
C ALA A 197 -28.53 -3.28 5.63
#